data_AF-A0A2Z3J6V0-F1
#
_entry.id   AF-A0A2Z3J6V0-F1
#
_cell.length_a   1.000
_cell.length_b   1.000
_cell.length_c   1.000
_cell.angle_alpha   90.00
_cell.angle_beta   90.00
_cell.angle_gamma   90.00
#
_symmetry.space_group_name_H-M   'P 1'
#
loop_
_entity.id
_entity.type
_entity.pdbx_description
1 polymer ?
#
loop_
_entity_poly.entity_id
_entity_poly.type
_entity_poly.pdbx_seq_one_letter_code
_entity_poly.pdbx_strand_id
1 'polypeptide(L)'
;MIRMIWRALAVAALIGLTGMASAVQADTTLTYVGASGQYKVYITPDAVRIDGDGSGWQLYKRGDPAIISVSPKDQTYTRLDKNTAGEIRHQMNALRARIDHRLQQLPPDQRRAARAAMAEKIPGLNGKPQSIGLDHTGATDKVDGIACQVIQVVRGGRPAHKMCVASAEALGLSSDSFHTVKSMFALLRDMLAGTGLEGIGLPYRNLSGMPIRFHDSLSGEQRTLTALNHKPIADSRFEIPGNYVEKKPEAPSASR
;
A
#
# COMPACT_ATOMS: atom_id res chain seq x y z
N MET A 1 -36.91 -67.15 46.66
CA MET A 1 -36.08 -65.94 46.62
C MET A 1 -35.66 -65.67 45.18
N ILE A 2 -36.35 -64.69 44.58
CA ILE A 2 -36.01 -63.73 43.51
C ILE A 2 -34.79 -63.98 42.59
N ARG A 3 -35.08 -64.38 41.35
CA ARG A 3 -34.75 -63.79 40.01
C ARG A 3 -33.46 -62.95 39.75
N MET A 4 -32.87 -63.24 38.57
CA MET A 4 -32.50 -62.33 37.44
C MET A 4 -31.04 -61.93 37.14
N ILE A 5 -30.61 -62.37 35.94
CA ILE A 5 -30.13 -61.61 34.75
C ILE A 5 -28.72 -60.97 34.72
N TRP A 6 -28.06 -61.34 33.60
CA TRP A 6 -26.93 -60.81 32.83
C TRP A 6 -26.49 -59.34 33.01
N ARG A 7 -25.20 -59.07 32.76
CA ARG A 7 -24.77 -58.18 31.66
C ARG A 7 -23.24 -58.12 31.47
N ALA A 8 -22.84 -58.27 30.21
CA ALA A 8 -21.51 -57.98 29.69
C ALA A 8 -21.17 -56.49 29.82
N LEU A 9 -19.91 -56.19 30.14
CA LEU A 9 -19.36 -54.84 30.08
C LEU A 9 -18.34 -54.78 28.94
N ALA A 10 -18.82 -54.28 27.79
CA ALA A 10 -17.97 -53.81 26.71
C ALA A 10 -17.46 -52.41 27.07
N VAL A 11 -16.14 -52.27 27.19
CA VAL A 11 -15.48 -50.98 27.36
C VAL A 11 -15.36 -50.33 25.99
N ALA A 12 -16.24 -49.39 25.68
CA ALA A 12 -16.15 -48.55 24.50
C ALA A 12 -15.25 -47.34 24.79
N ALA A 13 -14.03 -47.36 24.25
CA ALA A 13 -13.14 -46.21 24.26
C ALA A 13 -13.58 -45.22 23.17
N LEU A 14 -14.26 -44.13 23.55
CA LEU A 14 -14.48 -42.99 22.67
C LEU A 14 -13.17 -42.19 22.55
N ILE A 15 -12.48 -42.36 21.43
CA ILE A 15 -11.41 -41.45 20.99
C ILE A 15 -12.09 -40.19 20.44
N GLY A 16 -12.09 -39.13 21.24
CA GLY A 16 -12.53 -37.80 20.81
C GLY A 16 -11.56 -37.22 19.79
N LEU A 17 -11.96 -37.19 18.51
CA LEU A 17 -11.34 -36.34 17.51
C LEU A 17 -11.67 -34.88 17.84
N THR A 18 -10.83 -34.23 18.64
CA THR A 18 -10.75 -32.77 18.67
C THR A 18 -10.18 -32.33 17.33
N GLY A 19 -11.06 -32.08 16.35
CA GLY A 19 -10.72 -31.38 15.13
C GLY A 19 -10.18 -30.02 15.51
N MET A 20 -8.89 -29.79 15.29
CA MET A 20 -8.34 -28.45 15.31
C MET A 20 -9.03 -27.68 14.20
N ALA A 21 -10.04 -26.89 14.57
CA ALA A 21 -10.59 -25.88 13.69
C ALA A 21 -9.43 -24.92 13.40
N SER A 22 -8.78 -25.09 12.25
CA SER A 22 -7.88 -24.09 11.71
C SER A 22 -8.66 -22.79 11.70
N ALA A 23 -8.27 -21.84 12.55
CA ALA A 23 -8.84 -20.50 12.50
C ALA A 23 -8.52 -19.97 11.11
N VAL A 24 -9.50 -20.02 10.21
CA VAL A 24 -9.41 -19.40 8.89
C VAL A 24 -9.17 -17.93 9.19
N GLN A 25 -7.95 -17.46 8.94
CA GLN A 25 -7.63 -16.06 9.13
C GLN A 25 -8.50 -15.26 8.19
N ALA A 26 -9.33 -14.39 8.76
CA ALA A 26 -10.33 -13.70 7.99
C ALA A 26 -9.66 -12.67 7.06
N ASP A 27 -10.00 -12.77 5.78
CA ASP A 27 -9.67 -11.75 4.81
C ASP A 27 -10.25 -10.40 5.24
N THR A 28 -9.71 -9.31 4.74
CA THR A 28 -10.19 -7.96 5.10
C THR A 28 -10.36 -7.12 3.86
N THR A 29 -11.54 -6.51 3.73
CA THR A 29 -11.83 -5.50 2.71
C THR A 29 -12.10 -4.16 3.39
N LEU A 30 -11.26 -3.18 3.08
CA LEU A 30 -11.42 -1.79 3.49
C LEU A 30 -11.98 -0.98 2.33
N THR A 31 -13.05 -0.24 2.57
CA THR A 31 -13.65 0.66 1.58
C THR A 31 -13.41 2.09 1.98
N TYR A 32 -12.82 2.86 1.08
CA TYR A 32 -12.61 4.29 1.24
C TYR A 32 -13.46 5.06 0.24
N VAL A 33 -13.87 6.26 0.63
CA VAL A 33 -14.51 7.24 -0.25
C VAL A 33 -13.70 8.53 -0.22
N GLY A 34 -13.59 9.17 -1.37
CA GLY A 34 -13.23 10.57 -1.46
C GLY A 34 -13.83 11.21 -2.72
N ALA A 35 -13.34 12.39 -3.10
CA ALA A 35 -13.91 13.20 -4.17
C ALA A 35 -14.00 12.50 -5.54
N SER A 36 -13.02 11.67 -5.94
CA SER A 36 -13.07 11.00 -7.25
C SER A 36 -13.86 9.70 -7.26
N GLY A 37 -14.24 9.17 -6.08
CA GLY A 37 -15.09 8.00 -5.97
C GLY A 37 -14.72 7.06 -4.83
N GLN A 38 -15.00 5.78 -5.06
CA GLN A 38 -14.79 4.70 -4.09
C GLN A 38 -13.50 3.94 -4.41
N TYR A 39 -12.77 3.60 -3.36
CA TYR A 39 -11.53 2.83 -3.40
C TYR A 39 -11.67 1.61 -2.50
N LYS A 40 -11.07 0.49 -2.90
CA LYS A 40 -11.14 -0.75 -2.11
C LYS A 40 -9.77 -1.35 -1.91
N VAL A 41 -9.46 -1.73 -0.68
CA VAL A 41 -8.23 -2.44 -0.33
C VAL A 41 -8.62 -3.83 0.15
N TYR A 42 -8.16 -4.85 -0.56
CA TYR A 42 -8.34 -6.25 -0.25
C TYR A 42 -7.05 -6.78 0.35
N ILE A 43 -7.15 -7.45 1.49
CA ILE A 43 -6.00 -7.91 2.26
C ILE A 43 -6.25 -9.36 2.65
N THR A 44 -5.30 -10.22 2.32
CA THR A 44 -5.21 -11.61 2.79
C THR A 44 -3.85 -11.81 3.46
N PRO A 45 -3.62 -12.97 4.11
CA PRO A 45 -2.30 -13.33 4.60
C PRO A 45 -1.20 -13.35 3.52
N ASP A 46 -1.52 -13.40 2.23
CA ASP A 46 -0.53 -13.55 1.17
C ASP A 46 -0.51 -12.42 0.13
N ALA A 47 -1.57 -11.61 0.07
CA ALA A 47 -1.70 -10.57 -0.95
C ALA A 47 -2.39 -9.30 -0.45
N VAL A 48 -2.04 -8.19 -1.11
CA VAL A 48 -2.74 -6.92 -0.99
C VAL A 48 -3.12 -6.45 -2.38
N ARG A 49 -4.38 -6.06 -2.57
CA ARG A 49 -4.85 -5.42 -3.79
C ARG A 49 -5.52 -4.10 -3.46
N ILE A 50 -5.16 -3.04 -4.18
CA ILE A 50 -5.72 -1.70 -4.05
C ILE A 50 -6.42 -1.36 -5.36
N ASP A 51 -7.74 -1.30 -5.33
CA ASP A 51 -8.52 -0.79 -6.45
C ASP A 51 -8.63 0.74 -6.35
N GLY A 52 -8.30 1.40 -7.45
CA GLY A 52 -8.56 2.82 -7.66
C GLY A 52 -10.06 3.11 -7.84
N ASP A 53 -10.37 4.30 -8.31
CA ASP A 53 -11.71 4.77 -8.67
C ASP A 53 -12.30 4.14 -9.96
N GLY A 54 -11.76 2.99 -10.38
CA GLY A 54 -12.14 2.29 -11.61
C GLY A 54 -11.15 2.47 -12.77
N SER A 55 -10.17 3.36 -12.64
CA SER A 55 -9.12 3.60 -13.66
C SER A 55 -8.04 2.51 -13.70
N GLY A 56 -7.82 1.81 -12.59
CA GLY A 56 -6.78 0.79 -12.45
C GLY A 56 -6.74 0.18 -11.06
N TRP A 57 -5.85 -0.78 -10.87
CA TRP A 57 -5.62 -1.41 -9.57
C TRP A 57 -4.16 -1.82 -9.40
N GLN A 58 -3.73 -1.90 -8.15
CA GLN A 58 -2.39 -2.34 -7.77
C GLN A 58 -2.47 -3.66 -7.02
N LEU A 59 -1.48 -4.51 -7.23
CA LEU A 59 -1.37 -5.82 -6.60
C LEU A 59 0.03 -6.05 -6.07
N TYR A 60 0.09 -6.58 -4.86
CA TYR A 60 1.28 -7.10 -4.21
C TYR A 60 0.99 -8.52 -3.73
N LYS A 61 1.93 -9.44 -3.97
CA LYS A 61 1.91 -10.80 -3.42
C LYS A 61 3.19 -11.03 -2.63
N ARG A 62 3.10 -11.64 -1.46
CA ARG A 62 4.27 -11.92 -0.62
C ARG A 62 5.29 -12.84 -1.32
N GLY A 63 4.79 -13.83 -2.07
CA GLY A 63 5.62 -14.77 -2.85
C GLY A 63 6.21 -14.18 -4.14
N ASP A 64 5.81 -12.98 -4.55
CA ASP A 64 6.29 -12.30 -5.74
C ASP A 64 6.58 -10.83 -5.42
N PRO A 65 7.81 -10.49 -4.98
CA PRO A 65 8.14 -9.18 -4.42
C PRO A 65 8.22 -8.08 -5.50
N ALA A 66 7.06 -7.70 -6.02
CA ALA A 66 6.84 -6.60 -6.94
C ALA A 66 5.49 -5.93 -6.67
N ILE A 67 5.37 -4.69 -7.12
CA ILE A 67 4.10 -3.97 -7.19
C ILE A 67 3.64 -3.99 -8.64
N ILE A 68 2.50 -4.61 -8.89
CA ILE A 68 1.93 -4.73 -10.22
C ILE A 68 0.83 -3.69 -10.35
N SER A 69 0.99 -2.74 -11.27
CA SER A 69 -0.05 -1.76 -11.57
C SER A 69 -0.76 -2.16 -12.85
N VAL A 70 -2.06 -2.39 -12.77
CA VAL A 70 -2.89 -2.91 -13.85
C VAL A 70 -3.83 -1.83 -14.37
N SER A 71 -3.87 -1.71 -15.71
CA SER A 71 -4.76 -0.82 -16.46
C SER A 71 -5.79 -1.66 -17.20
N PRO A 72 -7.01 -1.85 -16.65
CA PRO A 72 -8.04 -2.67 -17.28
C PRO A 72 -8.47 -2.18 -18.66
N LYS A 73 -8.57 -0.86 -18.83
CA LYS A 73 -8.94 -0.21 -20.10
C LYS A 73 -8.01 -0.59 -21.24
N ASP A 74 -6.72 -0.66 -20.94
CA ASP A 74 -5.67 -0.93 -21.94
C ASP A 74 -5.26 -2.41 -21.97
N GLN A 75 -5.90 -3.25 -21.13
CA GLN A 75 -5.55 -4.66 -20.94
C GLN A 75 -4.04 -4.88 -20.75
N THR A 76 -3.41 -3.99 -19.99
CA THR A 76 -1.96 -4.03 -19.76
C THR A 76 -1.64 -3.89 -18.30
N TYR A 77 -0.44 -4.32 -17.92
CA TYR A 77 0.09 -4.11 -16.58
C TYR A 77 1.55 -3.71 -16.64
N THR A 78 2.01 -3.06 -15.59
CA THR A 78 3.42 -2.74 -15.39
C THR A 78 3.88 -3.37 -14.08
N ARG A 79 5.12 -3.81 -14.06
CA ARG A 79 5.74 -4.44 -12.89
C ARG A 79 6.83 -3.54 -12.34
N LEU A 80 6.66 -3.11 -11.10
CA LEU A 80 7.71 -2.44 -10.34
C LEU A 80 8.33 -3.43 -9.37
N ASP A 81 9.49 -3.96 -9.75
CA ASP A 81 10.36 -4.76 -8.89
C ASP A 81 11.69 -4.05 -8.65
N LYS A 82 12.61 -4.73 -7.95
CA LYS A 82 13.93 -4.18 -7.62
C LYS A 82 14.77 -3.81 -8.84
N ASN A 83 14.68 -4.59 -9.92
CA ASN A 83 15.44 -4.36 -11.15
C ASN A 83 14.89 -3.13 -11.87
N THR A 84 13.56 -3.11 -12.08
CA THR A 84 12.87 -1.98 -12.69
C THR A 84 13.08 -0.69 -11.90
N ALA A 85 13.04 -0.75 -10.57
CA ALA A 85 13.36 0.39 -9.71
C ALA A 85 14.82 0.87 -9.90
N GLY A 86 15.76 -0.06 -10.11
CA GLY A 86 17.14 0.25 -10.46
C GLY A 86 17.26 1.01 -11.78
N GLU A 87 16.56 0.55 -12.82
CA GLU A 87 16.51 1.23 -14.12
C GLU A 87 15.94 2.64 -13.98
N ILE A 88 14.84 2.81 -13.24
CA ILE A 88 14.24 4.13 -12.97
C ILE A 88 15.24 5.05 -12.26
N ARG A 89 15.97 4.55 -11.23
CA ARG A 89 17.02 5.34 -10.55
C ARG A 89 18.10 5.79 -11.51
N HIS A 90 18.61 4.89 -12.35
CA HIS A 90 19.63 5.22 -13.35
C HIS A 90 19.14 6.29 -14.34
N GLN A 91 17.92 6.13 -14.86
CA GLN A 91 17.32 7.09 -15.78
C GLN A 91 17.12 8.46 -15.12
N MET A 92 16.64 8.51 -13.87
CA MET A 92 16.47 9.75 -13.12
C MET A 92 17.79 10.45 -12.83
N ASN A 93 18.85 9.71 -12.52
CA ASN A 93 20.19 10.28 -12.33
C ASN A 93 20.76 10.85 -13.63
N ALA A 94 20.60 10.15 -14.75
CA ALA A 94 20.99 10.65 -16.07
C ALA A 94 20.19 11.92 -16.46
N LEU A 95 18.89 11.95 -16.14
CA LEU A 95 18.04 13.12 -16.38
C LEU A 95 18.49 14.33 -15.55
N ARG A 96 18.78 14.14 -14.25
CA ARG A 96 19.33 15.20 -13.38
C ARG A 96 20.63 15.76 -13.93
N ALA A 97 21.55 14.90 -14.35
CA ALA A 97 22.83 15.32 -14.93
C ALA A 97 22.65 16.16 -16.21
N ARG A 98 21.74 15.76 -17.11
CA ARG A 98 21.42 16.54 -18.33
C ARG A 98 20.83 17.91 -17.98
N ILE A 99 19.95 17.96 -16.99
CA ILE A 99 19.33 19.21 -16.53
C ILE A 99 20.37 20.13 -15.91
N ASP A 100 21.23 19.61 -15.03
CA ASP A 100 22.29 20.40 -14.40
C ASP A 100 23.26 20.97 -15.45
N HIS A 101 23.62 20.19 -16.48
CA HIS A 101 24.40 20.68 -17.62
C HIS A 101 23.69 21.80 -18.41
N ARG A 102 22.37 21.67 -18.64
CA ARG A 102 21.58 22.72 -19.32
C ARG A 102 21.49 24.00 -18.47
N LEU A 103 21.32 23.87 -17.16
CA LEU A 103 21.26 24.99 -16.23
C LEU A 103 22.58 25.77 -16.16
N GLN A 104 23.73 25.11 -16.36
CA GLN A 104 25.03 25.80 -16.42
C GLN A 104 25.11 26.81 -17.57
N GLN A 105 24.34 26.63 -18.64
CA GLN A 105 24.25 27.56 -19.77
C GLN A 105 23.42 28.81 -19.46
N LEU A 106 22.72 28.84 -18.32
CA LEU A 106 21.93 30.00 -17.88
C LEU A 106 22.73 30.90 -16.92
N PRO A 107 22.41 32.20 -16.87
CA PRO A 107 22.90 33.12 -15.84
C PRO A 107 22.66 32.58 -14.41
N PRO A 108 23.58 32.77 -13.46
CA PRO A 108 23.50 32.17 -12.11
C PRO A 108 22.21 32.47 -11.34
N ASP A 109 21.68 33.68 -11.51
CA ASP A 109 20.43 34.17 -10.93
C ASP A 109 19.20 33.41 -11.45
N GLN A 110 19.24 32.92 -12.69
CA GLN A 110 18.12 32.21 -13.34
C GLN A 110 18.11 30.70 -13.09
N ARG A 111 19.26 30.09 -12.74
CA ARG A 111 19.38 28.62 -12.60
C ARG A 111 18.41 28.02 -11.60
N ARG A 112 18.24 28.68 -10.44
CA ARG A 112 17.38 28.19 -9.35
C ARG A 112 15.90 28.20 -9.76
N ALA A 113 15.44 29.28 -10.39
CA ALA A 113 14.06 29.41 -10.85
C ALA A 113 13.76 28.40 -11.96
N ALA A 114 14.67 28.24 -12.93
CA ALA A 114 14.54 27.24 -13.99
C ALA A 114 14.49 25.81 -13.45
N ARG A 115 15.34 25.47 -12.47
CA ARG A 115 15.33 24.16 -11.82
C ARG A 115 14.02 23.89 -11.08
N ALA A 116 13.51 24.87 -10.35
CA ALA A 116 12.23 24.75 -9.64
C ALA A 116 11.07 24.51 -10.62
N ALA A 117 10.99 25.31 -11.68
CA ALA A 117 9.95 25.15 -12.71
C ALA A 117 9.99 23.79 -13.41
N MET A 118 11.18 23.24 -13.68
CA MET A 118 11.31 21.88 -14.23
C MET A 118 10.88 20.82 -13.22
N ALA A 119 11.23 21.00 -11.95
CA ALA A 119 10.96 20.02 -10.91
C ALA A 119 9.50 19.99 -10.45
N GLU A 120 8.73 21.04 -10.73
CA GLU A 120 7.26 21.02 -10.65
C GLU A 120 6.63 20.11 -11.72
N LYS A 121 7.24 20.05 -12.91
CA LYS A 121 6.72 19.28 -14.06
C LYS A 121 7.19 17.83 -14.10
N ILE A 122 8.35 17.54 -13.53
CA ILE A 122 8.99 16.22 -13.58
C ILE A 122 8.99 15.62 -12.17
N PRO A 123 8.14 14.62 -11.89
CA PRO A 123 8.14 13.92 -10.63
C PRO A 123 9.52 13.37 -10.29
N GLY A 124 9.94 13.56 -9.03
CA GLY A 124 11.24 13.12 -8.52
C GLY A 124 12.45 13.93 -8.95
N LEU A 125 12.31 14.93 -9.84
CA LEU A 125 13.43 15.78 -10.23
C LEU A 125 13.91 16.70 -9.10
N ASN A 126 13.04 17.03 -8.14
CA ASN A 126 13.39 17.88 -6.99
C ASN A 126 14.61 17.37 -6.20
N GLY A 127 14.96 16.08 -6.34
CA GLY A 127 16.33 15.55 -6.19
C GLY A 127 16.97 15.69 -4.81
N LYS A 128 16.33 16.35 -3.86
CA LYS A 128 16.63 16.23 -2.45
C LYS A 128 15.71 15.14 -1.91
N PRO A 129 16.27 14.04 -1.38
CA PRO A 129 15.50 13.13 -0.55
C PRO A 129 14.86 13.99 0.54
N GLN A 130 13.56 14.28 0.41
CA GLN A 130 12.86 14.94 1.50
C GLN A 130 12.70 13.87 2.57
N SER A 131 13.27 14.11 3.74
CA SER A 131 13.03 13.25 4.89
C SER A 131 11.52 13.25 5.15
N ILE A 132 10.89 12.09 5.01
CA ILE A 132 9.50 11.88 5.39
C ILE A 132 9.50 11.28 6.79
N GLY A 133 8.99 12.07 7.73
CA GLY A 133 8.78 11.70 9.12
C GLY A 133 7.29 11.49 9.42
N LEU A 134 7.06 10.78 10.51
CA LEU A 134 5.74 10.62 11.11
C LEU A 134 5.87 11.04 12.57
N ASP A 135 5.15 12.10 12.94
CA ASP A 135 5.15 12.62 14.31
C ASP A 135 3.82 12.22 14.97
N HIS A 136 3.91 11.50 16.09
CA HIS A 136 2.76 11.18 16.91
C HIS A 136 2.31 12.44 17.63
N THR A 137 1.08 12.88 17.37
CA THR A 137 0.57 14.13 17.95
C THR A 137 0.02 13.95 19.38
N GLY A 138 -0.12 12.70 19.84
CA GLY A 138 -0.82 12.35 21.09
C GLY A 138 -2.35 12.48 21.01
N ALA A 139 -2.90 13.09 19.95
CA ALA A 139 -4.33 13.21 19.76
C ALA A 139 -4.94 11.92 19.19
N THR A 140 -6.19 11.68 19.57
CA THR A 140 -7.03 10.58 19.07
C THR A 140 -8.26 11.15 18.38
N ASP A 141 -8.80 10.40 17.42
CA ASP A 141 -10.07 10.71 16.77
C ASP A 141 -10.82 9.41 16.43
N LYS A 142 -11.97 9.53 15.76
CA LYS A 142 -12.82 8.42 15.35
C LYS A 142 -13.30 8.62 13.93
N VAL A 143 -13.28 7.56 13.12
CA VAL A 143 -13.84 7.55 11.77
C VAL A 143 -14.75 6.34 11.66
N ASP A 144 -16.03 6.59 11.34
CA ASP A 144 -17.04 5.55 11.17
C ASP A 144 -17.07 4.50 12.31
N GLY A 145 -17.05 4.95 13.56
CA GLY A 145 -17.05 4.03 14.70
C GLY A 145 -15.66 3.52 15.14
N ILE A 146 -14.62 3.71 14.34
CA ILE A 146 -13.27 3.14 14.58
C ILE A 146 -12.34 4.20 15.16
N ALA A 147 -11.76 3.92 16.32
CA ALA A 147 -10.79 4.81 16.97
C ALA A 147 -9.45 4.81 16.21
N CYS A 148 -8.83 5.99 16.12
CA CYS A 148 -7.55 6.16 15.44
C CYS A 148 -6.68 7.22 16.13
N GLN A 149 -5.37 7.07 15.97
CA GLN A 149 -4.39 8.06 16.41
C GLN A 149 -4.14 9.07 15.29
N VAL A 150 -4.08 10.35 15.65
CA VAL A 150 -3.75 11.41 14.71
C VAL A 150 -2.22 11.50 14.59
N ILE A 151 -1.72 11.24 13.39
CA ILE A 151 -0.29 11.29 13.06
C ILE A 151 -0.05 12.47 12.11
N GLN A 152 0.94 13.29 12.41
CA GLN A 152 1.39 14.38 11.56
C GLN A 152 2.44 13.84 10.59
N VAL A 153 2.19 13.95 9.28
CA VAL A 153 3.23 13.71 8.27
C VAL A 153 4.16 14.91 8.26
N VAL A 154 5.47 14.66 8.29
CA VAL A 154 6.51 15.69 8.22
C VAL A 154 7.30 15.50 6.94
N ARG A 155 7.51 16.57 6.17
CA ARG A 155 8.30 16.54 4.93
C ARG A 155 9.38 17.62 4.98
N GLY A 156 10.64 17.20 4.90
CA GLY A 156 11.77 18.13 4.97
C GLY A 156 11.77 18.98 6.23
N GLY A 157 11.38 18.39 7.37
CA GLY A 157 11.30 19.07 8.66
C GLY A 157 10.10 20.00 8.83
N ARG A 158 9.19 20.08 7.86
CA ARG A 158 7.97 20.89 7.94
C ARG A 158 6.72 20.02 8.09
N PRO A 159 5.75 20.39 8.93
CA PRO A 159 4.45 19.75 8.97
C PRO A 159 3.77 19.78 7.59
N ALA A 160 3.31 18.62 7.14
CA ALA A 160 2.46 18.45 5.96
C ALA A 160 1.04 18.11 6.42
N HIS A 161 0.41 17.08 5.84
CA HIS A 161 -0.94 16.66 6.21
C HIS A 161 -0.97 15.77 7.47
N LYS A 162 -2.13 15.72 8.14
CA LYS A 162 -2.41 14.75 9.20
C LYS A 162 -3.09 13.51 8.62
N MET A 163 -2.90 12.37 9.27
CA MET A 163 -3.61 11.12 8.99
C MET A 163 -4.23 10.62 10.29
N CYS A 164 -5.37 9.94 10.18
CA CYS A 164 -5.92 9.14 11.27
C CYS A 164 -5.60 7.67 11.03
N VAL A 165 -4.85 7.06 11.94
CA VAL A 165 -4.35 5.68 11.80
C VAL A 165 -4.98 4.81 12.88
N ALA A 166 -5.76 3.81 12.47
CA ALA A 166 -6.29 2.79 13.37
C ALA A 166 -5.34 1.61 13.47
N SER A 167 -5.30 0.96 14.63
CA SER A 167 -4.49 -0.25 14.82
C SER A 167 -4.99 -1.40 13.94
N ALA A 168 -4.11 -2.35 13.65
CA ALA A 168 -4.50 -3.57 12.94
C ALA A 168 -5.64 -4.31 13.67
N GLU A 169 -5.59 -4.36 15.00
CA GLU A 169 -6.62 -4.97 15.85
C GLU A 169 -7.98 -4.28 15.72
N ALA A 170 -8.01 -2.94 15.75
CA ALA A 170 -9.25 -2.17 15.57
C ALA A 170 -9.90 -2.38 14.18
N LEU A 171 -9.11 -2.87 13.22
CA LEU A 171 -9.55 -3.21 11.86
C LEU A 171 -9.79 -4.71 11.67
N GLY A 172 -9.66 -5.53 12.70
CA GLY A 172 -9.81 -6.98 12.62
C GLY A 172 -8.77 -7.66 11.72
N LEU A 173 -7.63 -7.00 11.46
CA LEU A 173 -6.55 -7.58 10.67
C LEU A 173 -5.80 -8.62 11.51
N SER A 174 -5.65 -9.82 10.96
CA SER A 174 -4.75 -10.81 11.55
C SER A 174 -3.29 -10.35 11.51
N SER A 175 -2.45 -10.96 12.34
CA SER A 175 -1.02 -10.70 12.34
C SER A 175 -0.39 -10.94 10.97
N ASP A 176 -0.79 -12.01 10.27
CA ASP A 176 -0.21 -12.34 8.97
C ASP A 176 -0.70 -11.39 7.87
N SER A 177 -1.98 -11.04 7.85
CA SER A 177 -2.52 -10.03 6.94
C SER A 177 -1.82 -8.68 7.12
N PHE A 178 -1.64 -8.23 8.37
CA PHE A 178 -0.91 -6.99 8.63
C PHE A 178 0.58 -7.10 8.32
N HIS A 179 1.19 -8.28 8.47
CA HIS A 179 2.56 -8.53 8.02
C HIS A 179 2.69 -8.34 6.50
N THR A 180 1.73 -8.82 5.70
CA THR A 180 1.72 -8.61 4.23
C THR A 180 1.66 -7.13 3.87
N VAL A 181 0.84 -6.35 4.56
CA VAL A 181 0.78 -4.91 4.34
C VAL A 181 2.12 -4.25 4.65
N LYS A 182 2.72 -4.60 5.79
CA LYS A 182 4.04 -4.07 6.17
C LYS A 182 5.12 -4.45 5.17
N SER A 183 5.12 -5.68 4.65
CA SER A 183 6.10 -6.11 3.65
C SER A 183 5.92 -5.40 2.31
N MET A 184 4.67 -5.10 1.90
CA MET A 184 4.38 -4.25 0.75
C MET A 184 4.96 -2.84 0.92
N PHE A 185 4.74 -2.20 2.08
CA PHE A 185 5.28 -0.87 2.37
C PHE A 185 6.81 -0.87 2.46
N ALA A 186 7.41 -1.90 3.06
CA ALA A 186 8.87 -2.06 3.08
C ALA A 186 9.44 -2.18 1.66
N LEU A 187 8.82 -3.00 0.81
CA LEU A 187 9.22 -3.15 -0.59
C LEU A 187 9.13 -1.82 -1.34
N LEU A 188 8.02 -1.10 -1.23
CA LEU A 188 7.84 0.22 -1.87
C LEU A 188 8.90 1.22 -1.40
N ARG A 189 9.16 1.29 -0.10
CA ARG A 189 10.22 2.16 0.45
C ARG A 189 11.57 1.83 -0.18
N ASP A 190 11.93 0.56 -0.23
CA ASP A 190 13.24 0.12 -0.70
C ASP A 190 13.40 0.32 -2.22
N MET A 191 12.34 0.11 -2.99
CA MET A 191 12.33 0.37 -4.43
C MET A 191 12.40 1.87 -4.77
N LEU A 192 11.66 2.71 -4.05
CA LEU A 192 11.59 4.14 -4.33
C LEU A 192 12.80 4.91 -3.80
N ALA A 193 13.58 4.36 -2.87
CA ALA A 193 14.77 5.01 -2.33
C ALA A 193 15.77 5.41 -3.43
N GLY A 194 16.16 6.69 -3.47
CA GLY A 194 17.07 7.25 -4.47
C GLY A 194 16.43 7.60 -5.81
N THR A 195 15.14 7.29 -6.03
CA THR A 195 14.44 7.65 -7.27
C THR A 195 14.02 9.12 -7.28
N GLY A 196 13.90 9.77 -6.11
CA GLY A 196 13.23 11.06 -5.95
C GLY A 196 11.71 10.96 -5.77
N LEU A 197 11.15 9.75 -5.91
CA LEU A 197 9.72 9.47 -5.78
C LEU A 197 9.36 8.97 -4.37
N GLU A 198 10.26 9.08 -3.40
CA GLU A 198 10.06 8.58 -2.02
C GLU A 198 8.88 9.27 -1.32
N GLY A 199 8.56 10.50 -1.74
CA GLY A 199 7.45 11.32 -1.23
C GLY A 199 6.10 11.10 -1.89
N ILE A 200 6.02 10.20 -2.86
CA ILE A 200 4.78 9.92 -3.58
C ILE A 200 3.95 8.90 -2.82
N GLY A 201 2.64 9.14 -2.75
CA GLY A 201 1.68 8.27 -2.09
C GLY A 201 1.69 8.39 -0.56
N LEU A 202 1.26 7.31 0.11
CA LEU A 202 1.29 7.22 1.56
C LEU A 202 2.73 7.15 2.06
N PRO A 203 3.04 7.75 3.23
CA PRO A 203 4.34 7.57 3.84
C PRO A 203 4.52 6.09 4.22
N TYR A 204 5.28 5.35 3.40
CA TYR A 204 5.62 3.93 3.58
C TYR A 204 6.63 3.70 4.71
N ARG A 205 6.30 4.23 5.88
CA ARG A 205 7.04 4.09 7.14
C ARG A 205 6.30 3.13 8.05
N ASN A 206 6.91 2.79 9.17
CA ASN A 206 6.37 1.84 10.15
C ASN A 206 5.14 2.43 10.85
N LEU A 207 4.01 2.51 10.15
CA LEU A 207 2.71 2.74 10.75
C LEU A 207 2.40 1.50 11.61
N SER A 208 1.93 1.73 12.83
CA SER A 208 1.46 0.67 13.74
C SER A 208 0.09 0.11 13.33
N GLY A 209 -0.49 0.59 12.23
CA GLY A 209 -1.77 0.18 11.68
C GLY A 209 -2.04 0.80 10.31
N MET A 210 -3.31 0.97 9.95
CA MET A 210 -3.71 1.49 8.64
C MET A 210 -4.30 2.91 8.74
N PRO A 211 -3.99 3.79 7.77
CA PRO A 211 -4.66 5.08 7.71
C PRO A 211 -6.13 4.90 7.30
N ILE A 212 -7.04 5.32 8.16
CA ILE A 212 -8.49 5.29 7.92
C ILE A 212 -9.05 6.65 7.53
N ARG A 213 -8.25 7.70 7.63
CA ARG A 213 -8.48 9.01 6.98
C ARG A 213 -7.15 9.64 6.65
N PHE A 214 -6.94 10.02 5.39
CA PHE A 214 -5.66 10.57 4.93
C PHE A 214 -5.82 11.41 3.67
N HIS A 215 -4.85 12.28 3.40
CA HIS A 215 -4.72 12.95 2.12
C HIS A 215 -3.83 12.14 1.19
N ASP A 216 -4.35 11.79 0.02
CA ASP A 216 -3.56 11.22 -1.06
C ASP A 216 -2.58 12.28 -1.59
N SER A 217 -1.30 11.95 -1.63
CA SER A 217 -0.26 12.92 -2.02
C SER A 217 -0.16 13.13 -3.53
N LEU A 218 -0.78 12.27 -4.34
CA LEU A 218 -0.82 12.41 -5.79
C LEU A 218 -2.02 13.24 -6.23
N SER A 219 -3.21 12.92 -5.74
CA SER A 219 -4.44 13.65 -6.12
C SER A 219 -4.76 14.83 -5.20
N GLY A 220 -4.18 14.90 -4.00
CA GLY A 220 -4.52 15.89 -2.97
C GLY A 220 -5.83 15.61 -2.23
N GLU A 221 -6.57 14.59 -2.68
CA GLU A 221 -7.89 14.24 -2.17
C GLU A 221 -7.80 13.62 -0.77
N GLN A 222 -8.76 13.98 0.10
CA GLN A 222 -8.95 13.26 1.35
C GLN A 222 -9.75 11.98 1.10
N ARG A 223 -9.17 10.83 1.47
CA ARG A 223 -9.85 9.54 1.51
C ARG A 223 -10.20 9.18 2.94
N THR A 224 -11.41 8.67 3.14
CA THR A 224 -11.95 8.28 4.45
C THR A 224 -12.55 6.89 4.37
N LEU A 225 -12.26 6.04 5.34
CA LEU A 225 -12.84 4.71 5.47
C LEU A 225 -14.34 4.82 5.78
N THR A 226 -15.17 4.09 5.05
CA THR A 226 -16.63 4.08 5.21
C THR A 226 -17.21 2.68 5.32
N ALA A 227 -16.42 1.63 5.08
CA ALA A 227 -16.83 0.27 5.38
C ALA A 227 -15.61 -0.65 5.61
N LEU A 228 -15.79 -1.59 6.53
CA LEU A 228 -14.88 -2.68 6.86
C LEU A 228 -15.68 -3.98 6.84
N ASN A 229 -15.15 -5.02 6.18
CA ASN A 229 -15.74 -6.35 6.26
C ASN A 229 -14.69 -7.46 6.16
N HIS A 230 -15.05 -8.62 6.70
CA HIS A 230 -14.18 -9.79 6.84
C HIS A 230 -14.68 -11.01 6.06
N LYS A 231 -15.40 -10.77 4.95
CA LYS A 231 -15.89 -11.85 4.11
C LYS A 231 -14.72 -12.46 3.32
N PRO A 232 -14.75 -13.78 3.05
CA PRO A 232 -13.77 -14.41 2.18
C PRO A 232 -13.68 -13.70 0.82
N ILE A 233 -12.46 -13.54 0.32
CA ILE A 233 -12.15 -12.91 -0.96
C ILE A 233 -11.72 -14.01 -1.92
N ALA A 234 -12.34 -14.07 -3.10
CA ALA A 234 -11.98 -15.07 -4.10
C ALA A 234 -10.52 -14.88 -4.59
N ASP A 235 -9.77 -15.98 -4.74
CA ASP A 235 -8.37 -15.95 -5.19
C ASP A 235 -8.18 -15.25 -6.53
N SER A 236 -9.15 -15.38 -7.44
CA SER A 236 -9.18 -14.69 -8.73
C SER A 236 -9.13 -13.16 -8.61
N ARG A 237 -9.47 -12.60 -7.45
CA ARG A 237 -9.31 -11.17 -7.15
C ARG A 237 -7.84 -10.75 -7.14
N PHE A 238 -6.92 -11.68 -6.87
CA PHE A 238 -5.49 -11.44 -6.81
C PHE A 238 -4.76 -11.97 -8.05
N GLU A 239 -5.47 -12.28 -9.13
CA GLU A 239 -4.88 -12.73 -10.39
C GLU A 239 -4.88 -11.61 -11.44
N ILE A 240 -3.86 -11.60 -12.29
CA ILE A 240 -3.84 -10.79 -13.50
C ILE A 240 -4.55 -11.63 -14.58
N PRO A 241 -5.55 -11.09 -15.29
CA PRO A 241 -6.19 -11.85 -16.35
C PRO A 241 -5.17 -12.22 -17.44
N GLY A 242 -5.22 -13.48 -17.91
CA GLY A 242 -4.18 -14.04 -18.79
C GLY A 242 -4.04 -13.36 -20.16
N ASN A 243 -5.03 -12.55 -20.57
CA ASN A 243 -4.98 -11.78 -21.80
C ASN A 243 -4.29 -10.41 -21.66
N TYR A 244 -3.80 -10.06 -20.46
CA TYR A 244 -3.15 -8.77 -20.24
C TYR A 244 -1.68 -8.82 -20.63
N VAL A 245 -1.19 -7.72 -21.20
CA VAL A 245 0.18 -7.61 -21.68
C VAL A 245 1.03 -6.81 -20.70
N GLU A 246 2.18 -7.35 -20.31
CA GLU A 246 3.17 -6.61 -19.53
C GLU A 246 3.82 -5.50 -20.37
N LYS A 247 3.88 -4.29 -19.82
CA LYS A 247 4.61 -3.15 -20.35
C LYS A 247 5.74 -2.78 -19.41
N LYS A 248 6.85 -2.32 -19.98
CA LYS A 248 7.89 -1.65 -19.19
C LYS A 248 7.32 -0.34 -18.65
N PRO A 249 7.60 0.04 -17.39
CA PRO A 249 7.25 1.37 -16.92
C PRO A 249 7.90 2.44 -17.78
N GLU A 250 7.13 3.45 -18.17
CA GLU A 250 7.67 4.57 -18.90
C GLU A 250 8.60 5.41 -18.01
N ALA A 251 9.71 5.88 -18.59
CA ALA A 251 10.59 6.81 -17.90
C ALA A 251 9.82 8.10 -17.57
N PRO A 252 10.01 8.71 -16.39
CA PRO A 252 9.47 10.03 -16.10
C PRO A 252 9.97 11.02 -17.15
N SER A 253 9.05 11.51 -17.97
CA SER A 253 9.33 12.53 -18.98
C SER A 253 8.54 13.78 -18.64
N ALA A 254 9.08 14.95 -19.01
CA ALA A 254 8.22 16.14 -19.09
C ALA A 254 7.22 15.84 -20.21
N SER A 255 5.97 15.58 -19.86
CA SER A 255 4.89 15.48 -20.84
C SER A 255 4.93 16.72 -21.74
N ARG A 256 4.84 16.49 -23.05
CA ARG A 256 4.81 17.52 -24.09
C ARG A 256 3.67 18.50 -23.90
#